data_AF-A0A5D2U6S1-F1
#
_entry.id   AF-A0A5D2U6S1-F1
#
_cell.length_a   1.000
_cell.length_b   1.000
_cell.length_c   1.000
_cell.angle_alpha   90.00
_cell.angle_beta   90.00
_cell.angle_gamma   90.00
#
_symmetry.space_group_name_H-M   'P 1'
#
loop_
_entity.id
_entity.type
_entity.pdbx_description
1 polymer ?
#
loop_
_entity_poly.entity_id
_entity_poly.type
_entity_poly.pdbx_seq_one_letter_code
_entity_poly.pdbx_strand_id
1 'polypeptide(L)'
;MFTNDQRQQERTGQYGTSRQQYLQELVNQFQNTSDEETKEKIAANLANFAYDPYNYSFLRQLNVLELFLDCITEPNEKLMEFGIGGICNSCVDPANAAIITQCGGIPLVIKCLSSPVRNTGGDSEA
;
A
#
# COMPACT_ATOMS: atom_id res chain seq x y z
N MET A 1 16.56 6.95 0.69
CA MET A 1 16.63 8.32 0.15
C MET A 1 15.38 8.55 -0.70
N PHE A 2 14.65 9.64 -0.47
CA PHE A 2 13.41 9.92 -1.20
C PHE A 2 13.64 10.37 -2.65
N THR A 3 12.61 10.18 -3.45
CA THR A 3 12.53 10.53 -4.87
C THR A 3 12.22 12.01 -5.05
N ASN A 4 12.53 12.53 -6.23
CA ASN A 4 12.09 13.84 -6.71
C ASN A 4 11.88 13.78 -8.24
N ASP A 5 11.40 14.87 -8.84
CA ASP A 5 11.11 14.93 -10.27
C ASP A 5 12.34 14.66 -11.14
N GLN A 6 13.50 15.21 -10.78
CA GLN A 6 14.73 14.99 -11.53
C GLN A 6 15.08 13.49 -11.58
N ARG A 7 15.05 12.80 -10.44
CA ARG A 7 15.31 11.36 -10.35
C ARG A 7 14.29 10.53 -11.11
N GLN A 8 13.04 10.99 -11.16
CA GLN A 8 12.04 10.33 -11.99
C GLN A 8 12.34 10.48 -13.46
N GLN A 9 12.65 11.69 -13.93
CA GLN A 9 13.03 11.92 -15.32
C GLN A 9 14.26 11.09 -15.73
N GLU A 10 15.27 11.03 -14.87
CA GLU A 10 16.48 10.21 -15.09
C GLU A 10 16.18 8.70 -15.19
N ARG A 11 15.24 8.19 -14.37
CA ARG A 11 14.89 6.75 -14.36
C ARG A 11 13.91 6.35 -15.46
N THR A 12 12.94 7.20 -15.75
CA THR A 12 11.90 6.95 -16.75
C THR A 12 12.46 7.08 -18.17
N GLY A 13 13.39 8.02 -18.39
CA GLY A 13 13.90 8.32 -19.73
C GLY A 13 12.83 8.94 -20.64
N GLN A 14 13.18 9.20 -21.91
CA GLN A 14 12.34 9.95 -22.86
C GLN A 14 11.02 9.25 -23.22
N TYR A 15 10.96 7.91 -23.12
CA TYR A 15 9.82 7.09 -23.54
C TYR A 15 9.23 6.23 -22.42
N GLY A 16 9.65 6.43 -21.17
CA GLY A 16 9.16 5.62 -20.07
C GLY A 16 7.77 6.05 -19.60
N THR A 17 7.07 5.12 -18.96
CA THR A 17 5.77 5.37 -18.33
C THR A 17 5.91 6.39 -17.20
N SER A 18 5.00 7.36 -17.15
CA SER A 18 4.96 8.33 -16.05
C SER A 18 4.71 7.63 -14.71
N ARG A 19 5.18 8.22 -13.59
CA ARG A 19 4.94 7.67 -12.24
C ARG A 19 3.45 7.46 -11.99
N GLN A 20 2.61 8.42 -12.37
CA GLN A 20 1.17 8.34 -12.20
C GLN A 20 0.57 7.17 -12.98
N GLN A 21 0.93 7.04 -14.27
CA GLN A 21 0.41 5.96 -15.11
C GLN A 21 0.87 4.59 -14.61
N TYR A 22 2.12 4.45 -14.18
CA TYR A 22 2.62 3.19 -13.62
C TYR A 22 1.85 2.78 -12.35
N LEU A 23 1.59 3.72 -11.44
CA LEU A 23 0.79 3.44 -10.24
C LEU A 23 -0.66 3.11 -10.59
N GLN A 24 -1.25 3.79 -11.58
CA GLN A 24 -2.59 3.46 -12.08
C GLN A 24 -2.66 2.04 -12.66
N GLU A 25 -1.65 1.63 -13.43
CA GLU A 25 -1.55 0.28 -13.99
C GLU A 25 -1.46 -0.79 -12.89
N LEU A 26 -0.76 -0.51 -11.79
CA LEU A 26 -0.72 -1.40 -10.62
C LEU A 26 -2.10 -1.50 -9.95
N VAL A 27 -2.77 -0.38 -9.69
CA VAL A 27 -4.12 -0.37 -9.10
C VAL A 27 -5.11 -1.13 -9.99
N ASN A 28 -5.06 -0.90 -11.30
CA ASN A 28 -5.91 -1.62 -12.25
C ASN A 28 -5.63 -3.12 -12.23
N GLN A 29 -4.37 -3.54 -12.19
CA GLN A 29 -4.02 -4.97 -12.11
C GLN A 29 -4.52 -5.59 -10.81
N PHE A 30 -4.39 -4.90 -9.68
CA PHE A 30 -4.90 -5.37 -8.38
C PHE A 30 -6.41 -5.61 -8.43
N GLN A 31 -7.16 -4.68 -9.01
CA GLN A 31 -8.63 -4.75 -9.08
C GLN A 31 -9.15 -5.80 -10.07
N ASN A 32 -8.39 -6.12 -11.13
CA ASN A 32 -8.85 -7.01 -12.21
C ASN A 32 -8.33 -8.44 -12.09
N THR A 33 -7.31 -8.71 -11.27
CA THR A 33 -6.77 -10.06 -11.10
C THR A 33 -7.58 -10.85 -10.06
N SER A 34 -7.82 -12.13 -10.35
CA SER A 34 -8.32 -13.10 -9.37
C SER A 34 -7.19 -13.92 -8.72
N ASP A 35 -5.94 -13.73 -9.16
CA ASP A 35 -4.79 -14.43 -8.62
C ASP A 35 -4.28 -13.75 -7.34
N GLU A 36 -4.38 -14.46 -6.22
CA GLU A 36 -4.04 -13.92 -4.89
C GLU A 36 -2.56 -13.58 -4.76
N GLU A 37 -1.66 -14.38 -5.33
CA GLU A 37 -0.22 -14.10 -5.30
C GLU A 37 0.11 -12.79 -6.04
N THR A 38 -0.56 -12.55 -7.17
CA THR A 38 -0.44 -11.29 -7.91
C THR A 38 -0.96 -10.11 -7.10
N LYS A 39 -2.11 -10.24 -6.42
CA LYS A 39 -2.61 -9.19 -5.52
C LYS A 39 -1.61 -8.88 -4.41
N GLU A 40 -1.07 -9.90 -3.75
CA GLU A 40 -0.06 -9.75 -2.69
C GLU A 40 1.16 -8.97 -3.19
N LYS A 41 1.70 -9.35 -4.35
CA LYS A 41 2.85 -8.67 -4.97
C LYS A 41 2.55 -7.21 -5.29
N ILE A 42 1.36 -6.91 -5.80
CA ILE A 42 0.97 -5.54 -6.13
C ILE A 42 0.75 -4.71 -4.86
N ALA A 43 0.08 -5.25 -3.84
CA ALA A 43 -0.11 -4.58 -2.55
C ALA A 43 1.23 -4.25 -1.89
N ALA A 44 2.17 -5.21 -1.88
CA ALA A 44 3.54 -4.99 -1.39
C ALA A 44 4.26 -3.87 -2.16
N ASN A 45 4.10 -3.84 -3.49
CA ASN A 45 4.69 -2.82 -4.34
C ASN A 45 4.12 -1.42 -4.02
N LEU A 46 2.79 -1.30 -3.93
CA LEU A 46 2.12 -0.07 -3.54
C LEU A 46 2.53 0.39 -2.14
N ALA A 47 2.64 -0.52 -1.17
CA ALA A 47 3.11 -0.21 0.18
C ALA A 47 4.56 0.31 0.19
N ASN A 48 5.44 -0.23 -0.66
CA ASN A 48 6.79 0.28 -0.86
C ASN A 48 6.80 1.69 -1.47
N PHE A 49 5.92 1.98 -2.43
CA PHE A 49 5.76 3.35 -2.95
C PHE A 49 5.23 4.33 -1.90
N ALA A 50 4.38 3.86 -0.99
CA ALA A 50 3.84 4.64 0.11
C ALA A 50 4.90 5.05 1.16
N TYR A 51 6.14 4.54 1.08
CA TYR A 51 7.24 5.00 1.94
C TYR A 51 7.81 6.36 1.53
N ASP A 52 7.63 6.77 0.26
CA ASP A 52 8.24 7.97 -0.30
C ASP A 52 7.20 9.08 -0.50
N PRO A 53 7.30 10.23 0.19
CA PRO A 53 6.33 11.33 0.09
C PRO A 53 6.09 11.87 -1.31
N TYR A 54 7.06 11.69 -2.22
CA TYR A 54 6.90 12.00 -3.64
C TYR A 54 5.64 11.36 -4.24
N ASN A 55 5.24 10.19 -3.74
CA ASN A 55 4.11 9.44 -4.28
C ASN A 55 2.76 9.86 -3.72
N TYR A 56 2.71 10.59 -2.60
CA TYR A 56 1.46 10.74 -1.84
C TYR A 56 0.34 11.40 -2.65
N SER A 57 0.65 12.39 -3.48
CA SER A 57 -0.37 12.99 -4.35
C SER A 57 -0.96 11.99 -5.34
N PHE A 58 -0.14 11.12 -5.93
CA PHE A 58 -0.61 10.09 -6.85
C PHE A 58 -1.40 9.01 -6.10
N LEU A 59 -0.92 8.56 -4.93
CA LEU A 59 -1.60 7.55 -4.13
C LEU A 59 -3.00 8.02 -3.69
N ARG A 60 -3.15 9.29 -3.33
CA ARG A 60 -4.47 9.89 -3.02
C ARG A 60 -5.37 9.99 -4.26
N GLN A 61 -4.83 10.42 -5.40
CA GLN A 61 -5.60 10.51 -6.65
C GLN A 61 -6.10 9.14 -7.14
N LEU A 62 -5.37 8.07 -6.80
CA LEU A 62 -5.64 6.70 -7.20
C LEU A 62 -6.37 5.88 -6.12
N ASN A 63 -6.81 6.52 -5.02
CA ASN A 63 -7.49 5.90 -3.89
C ASN A 63 -6.72 4.69 -3.29
N VAL A 64 -5.39 4.77 -3.25
CA VAL A 64 -4.55 3.67 -2.74
C VAL A 64 -4.65 3.56 -1.21
N LEU A 65 -4.98 4.65 -0.51
CA LEU A 65 -5.16 4.61 0.95
C LEU A 65 -6.40 3.79 1.33
N GLU A 66 -7.47 3.94 0.56
CA GLU A 66 -8.70 3.16 0.64
C GLU A 66 -8.43 1.71 0.26
N LEU A 67 -7.65 1.46 -0.80
CA LEU A 67 -7.22 0.10 -1.16
C LEU A 67 -6.47 -0.58 -0.01
N PHE A 68 -5.59 0.13 0.71
CA PHE A 68 -4.93 -0.45 1.89
C PHE A 68 -5.92 -0.75 3.02
N LEU A 69 -6.96 0.07 3.21
CA LEU A 69 -8.03 -0.20 4.17
C LEU A 69 -8.84 -1.43 3.78
N ASP A 70 -9.12 -1.62 2.50
CA ASP A 70 -9.79 -2.83 2.01
C ASP A 70 -8.91 -4.07 2.28
N CYS A 71 -7.62 -4.00 1.97
CA CYS A 71 -6.65 -5.08 2.22
C CYS A 71 -6.61 -5.55 3.68
N ILE A 72 -6.72 -4.65 4.67
CA ILE A 72 -6.71 -5.05 6.10
C ILE A 72 -8.03 -5.67 6.58
N THR A 73 -9.05 -5.73 5.71
CA THR A 73 -10.31 -6.42 5.98
C THR A 73 -10.44 -7.77 5.30
N GLU A 74 -9.52 -8.08 4.36
CA GLU A 74 -9.46 -9.36 3.67
C GLU A 74 -8.99 -10.49 4.59
N PRO A 75 -9.39 -11.75 4.32
CA PRO A 75 -8.92 -12.91 5.07
C PRO A 75 -7.47 -13.29 4.74
N ASN A 76 -6.91 -12.77 3.65
CA ASN A 76 -5.53 -13.05 3.25
C ASN A 76 -4.55 -12.27 4.14
N GLU A 77 -3.85 -12.99 5.03
CA GLU A 77 -2.94 -12.40 6.02
C GLU A 77 -1.83 -11.53 5.41
N LYS A 78 -1.34 -11.87 4.21
CA LYS A 78 -0.32 -11.06 3.53
C LYS A 78 -0.90 -9.77 2.98
N LEU A 79 -2.12 -9.80 2.44
CA LEU A 79 -2.80 -8.56 2.05
C LEU A 79 -3.01 -7.66 3.27
N MET A 80 -3.41 -8.23 4.41
CA MET A 80 -3.50 -7.47 5.65
C MET A 80 -2.14 -6.87 6.05
N GLU A 81 -1.07 -7.65 6.01
CA GLU A 81 0.30 -7.19 6.35
C GLU A 81 0.75 -6.04 5.44
N PHE A 82 0.58 -6.17 4.12
CA PHE A 82 0.95 -5.11 3.19
C PHE A 82 0.02 -3.89 3.28
N GLY A 83 -1.28 -4.11 3.56
CA GLY A 83 -2.25 -3.03 3.79
C GLY A 83 -1.87 -2.20 5.02
N ILE A 84 -1.63 -2.84 6.17
CA ILE A 84 -1.23 -2.11 7.39
C ILE A 84 0.15 -1.47 7.23
N GLY A 85 1.08 -2.13 6.53
CA GLY A 85 2.38 -1.56 6.17
C GLY A 85 2.26 -0.30 5.31
N GLY A 86 1.39 -0.32 4.30
CA GLY A 86 1.11 0.84 3.44
C GLY A 86 0.48 2.01 4.19
N ILE A 87 -0.42 1.72 5.14
CA ILE A 87 -1.00 2.71 6.06
C ILE A 87 0.10 3.34 6.93
N CYS A 88 0.92 2.52 7.60
CA CYS A 88 2.03 2.99 8.43
C CYS A 88 3.02 3.86 7.66
N ASN A 89 3.34 3.48 6.43
CA ASN A 89 4.27 4.22 5.58
C ASN A 89 3.74 5.59 5.18
N SER A 90 2.42 5.73 5.02
CA SER A 90 1.80 6.94 4.46
C SER A 90 1.16 7.87 5.49
N CYS A 91 0.75 7.37 6.67
CA CYS A 91 -0.04 8.12 7.66
C CYS A 91 0.74 9.22 8.41
N VAL A 92 2.05 9.32 8.21
CA VAL A 92 2.86 10.43 8.72
C VAL A 92 2.48 11.76 8.04
N ASP A 93 1.93 11.71 6.83
CA ASP A 93 1.41 12.89 6.13
C ASP A 93 0.00 13.24 6.63
N PRO A 94 -0.26 14.49 7.04
CA PRO A 94 -1.56 14.88 7.58
C PRO A 94 -2.72 14.70 6.60
N ALA A 95 -2.50 14.88 5.29
CA ALA A 95 -3.57 14.69 4.30
C ALA A 95 -3.92 13.21 4.13
N ASN A 96 -2.91 12.33 4.13
CA ASN A 96 -3.13 10.88 4.13
C ASN A 96 -3.83 10.42 5.41
N ALA A 97 -3.38 10.88 6.58
CA ALA A 97 -4.00 10.54 7.86
C ALA A 97 -5.47 11.00 7.93
N ALA A 98 -5.79 12.17 7.38
CA ALA A 98 -7.14 12.68 7.29
C ALA A 98 -8.03 11.77 6.43
N ILE A 99 -7.56 11.34 5.25
CA ILE A 99 -8.29 10.41 4.37
C ILE A 99 -8.53 9.08 5.09
N ILE A 100 -7.48 8.47 5.64
CA ILE A 100 -7.57 7.19 6.37
C ILE A 100 -8.61 7.31 7.50
N THR A 101 -8.61 8.41 8.24
CA THR A 101 -9.56 8.63 9.33
C THR A 101 -10.99 8.83 8.81
N GLN A 102 -11.18 9.61 7.75
CA GLN A 102 -12.49 9.87 7.13
C GLN A 102 -13.12 8.61 6.54
N CYS A 103 -12.30 7.69 6.03
CA CYS A 103 -12.71 6.38 5.54
C CYS A 103 -12.97 5.35 6.66
N GLY A 104 -12.97 5.78 7.93
CA GLY A 104 -13.20 4.87 9.06
C GLY A 104 -12.03 3.94 9.35
N GLY A 105 -10.81 4.33 8.98
CA GLY A 105 -9.62 3.49 9.12
C GLY A 105 -9.22 3.19 10.56
N ILE A 106 -9.51 4.08 11.53
CA ILE A 106 -9.15 3.87 12.95
C ILE A 106 -9.72 2.55 13.52
N PRO A 107 -11.04 2.29 13.48
CA PRO A 107 -11.57 1.02 13.98
C PRO A 107 -11.08 -0.19 13.19
N LEU A 108 -10.83 -0.07 11.89
CA LEU A 108 -10.29 -1.16 11.07
C LEU A 108 -8.86 -1.52 11.48
N VAL A 109 -8.00 -0.51 11.68
CA VAL A 109 -6.63 -0.68 12.17
C VAL A 109 -6.60 -1.29 13.56
N ILE A 110 -7.45 -0.81 14.48
CA ILE A 110 -7.56 -1.39 15.83
C ILE A 110 -7.94 -2.87 15.73
N LYS A 111 -8.95 -3.21 14.93
CA LYS A 111 -9.37 -4.60 14.73
C LYS A 111 -8.25 -5.46 14.14
N CYS A 112 -7.56 -4.96 13.11
CA CYS A 112 -6.44 -5.64 12.47
C CYS A 112 -5.32 -5.96 13.47
N LEU A 113 -4.93 -4.98 14.29
CA LEU A 113 -3.85 -5.11 15.28
C LEU A 113 -4.25 -5.88 16.54
N SER A 114 -5.55 -5.96 16.84
CA SER A 114 -6.09 -6.73 17.97
C SER A 114 -6.34 -8.20 17.62
N SER A 115 -6.30 -8.55 16.33
CA SER A 115 -6.35 -9.95 15.90
C SER A 115 -5.11 -10.67 16.44
N PRO A 116 -5.23 -11.89 16.99
CA PRO A 116 -4.08 -12.68 17.39
C PRO A 116 -3.27 -13.07 16.14
N VAL A 117 -2.36 -12.20 15.71
CA VAL A 117 -1.43 -12.50 14.61
C VAL A 117 -0.43 -13.54 15.10
N ARG A 118 -0.49 -14.74 14.50
CA ARG A 118 0.49 -15.82 14.67
C ARG A 118 1.80 -15.45 13.98
N ASN A 119 2.58 -14.51 14.51
CA ASN A 119 3.96 -14.27 14.07
C ASN A 119 4.90 -13.86 15.21
N THR A 120 4.82 -14.57 16.34
CA THR A 120 5.90 -14.60 17.34
C THR A 120 6.06 -16.01 17.89
N GLY A 121 6.78 -16.85 17.15
CA GLY A 121 7.19 -18.18 17.60
C GLY A 121 7.73 -18.95 16.42
N GLY A 122 9.05 -19.10 16.34
CA GLY A 122 9.61 -20.15 15.51
C GLY A 122 9.12 -21.48 16.08
N ASP A 123 8.34 -22.22 15.29
CA ASP A 123 8.04 -23.61 15.58
C ASP A 123 9.30 -24.44 15.30
N SER A 124 10.23 -24.38 16.27
CA SER A 124 11.07 -25.52 16.58
C SER A 124 10.24 -26.45 17.45
N GLU A 125 9.62 -27.48 16.88
CA GLU A 125 9.35 -28.76 17.55
C GLU A 125 8.76 -29.79 16.56
N ALA A 126 9.61 -30.68 16.06
CA ALA A 126 9.45 -32.15 16.07
C ALA A 126 10.70 -32.80 15.45
#